data_AF-A0A4Q5HEM1-F1
#
_entry.id   AF-A0A4Q5HEM1-F1
#
_cell.length_a   1.000
_cell.length_b   1.000
_cell.length_c   1.000
_cell.angle_alpha   90.00
_cell.angle_beta   90.00
_cell.angle_gamma   90.00
#
_symmetry.space_group_name_H-M   'P 1'
#
loop_
_entity.id
_entity.type
_entity.pdbx_description
1 polymer ?
#
loop_
_entity_poly.entity_id
_entity_poly.type
_entity_poly.pdbx_seq_one_letter_code
_entity_poly.pdbx_strand_id
1 'polypeptide(L)' 'MRYVVANKEKALDAGVLLLGHLVKEESIILNEKEVMCLSSLDGGLEDRILLLDGIVYTNTSINQIISEGGWEYGRKL' A
#
# COMPACT_ATOMS: atom_id res chain seq x y z
N MET A 1 13.57 5.14 -1.49
CA MET A 1 12.33 4.44 -1.91
C MET A 1 11.37 4.52 -0.73
N ARG A 2 10.17 5.07 -0.94
CA ARG A 2 9.13 5.16 0.09
C ARG A 2 8.12 4.02 -0.08
N TYR A 3 7.44 3.70 1.01
CA TYR A 3 6.34 2.75 1.07
C TYR A 3 5.10 3.45 1.58
N VAL A 4 3.93 2.95 1.21
CA VAL A 4 2.64 3.44 1.65
C VAL A 4 1.90 2.28 2.29
N VAL A 5 1.50 2.45 3.55
CA VAL A 5 0.47 1.60 4.14
C VAL A 5 -0.85 2.24 3.80
N ALA A 6 -1.62 1.61 2.92
CA ALA A 6 -2.87 2.13 2.38
C ALA A 6 -4.06 1.32 2.88
N ASN A 7 -5.26 1.90 2.80
CA ASN A 7 -6.49 1.16 2.95
C ASN A 7 -6.61 0.10 1.84
N LYS A 8 -6.82 -1.15 2.25
CA LYS A 8 -6.86 -2.33 1.39
C LYS A 8 -8.01 -2.29 0.39
N GLU A 9 -9.21 -1.88 0.81
CA GLU A 9 -10.38 -1.79 -0.06
C GLU A 9 -10.18 -0.72 -1.15
N LYS A 10 -9.70 0.47 -0.77
CA LYS A 10 -9.39 1.54 -1.74
C LYS A 10 -8.29 1.15 -2.72
N ALA A 11 -7.28 0.43 -2.25
CA ALA A 11 -6.22 -0.08 -3.12
C ALA A 11 -6.77 -1.09 -4.14
N LEU A 12 -7.69 -1.97 -3.72
CA LEU A 12 -8.37 -2.92 -4.62
C LEU A 12 -9.23 -2.20 -5.65
N ASP A 13 -10.01 -1.19 -5.23
CA ASP A 13 -10.81 -0.35 -6.13
C ASP A 13 -9.93 0.42 -7.12
N ALA A 14 -8.73 0.81 -6.70
CA ALA A 14 -7.72 1.41 -7.57
C ALA A 14 -7.02 0.41 -8.51
N GLY A 15 -7.29 -0.89 -8.40
CA GLY A 15 -6.77 -1.93 -9.29
C GLY A 15 -5.54 -2.68 -8.77
N VAL A 16 -5.20 -2.54 -7.48
CA VAL A 16 -4.13 -3.33 -6.85
C VAL A 16 -4.58 -4.78 -6.66
N LEU A 17 -3.70 -5.73 -6.99
CA LEU A 17 -3.91 -7.14 -6.68
C LEU A 17 -3.32 -7.47 -5.30
N LEU A 18 -4.07 -8.17 -4.44
CA LEU A 18 -3.56 -8.60 -3.12
C LEU A 18 -2.34 -9.53 -3.24
N LEU A 19 -2.30 -10.34 -4.31
CA LEU A 19 -1.23 -11.32 -4.52
C LEU A 19 0.13 -10.62 -4.61
N GLY A 20 1.07 -11.04 -3.77
CA GLY A 20 2.44 -10.51 -3.74
C GLY A 20 2.64 -9.33 -2.77
N HIS A 21 1.58 -8.82 -2.16
CA HIS A 21 1.65 -7.74 -1.18
C HIS A 21 1.51 -8.26 0.24
N LEU A 22 2.11 -7.54 1.20
CA LEU A 22 1.83 -7.74 2.62
C LEU A 22 0.55 -7.01 2.99
N VAL A 23 -0.36 -7.72 3.64
CA VAL A 23 -1.65 -7.21 4.13
C VAL A 23 -1.78 -7.49 5.63
N LYS A 24 -2.52 -6.62 6.32
CA LYS A 24 -2.85 -6.75 7.74
C LYS A 24 -4.18 -6.06 7.99
N GLU A 25 -5.18 -6.82 8.43
CA GLU A 25 -6.55 -6.29 8.61
C GLU A 25 -7.01 -5.54 7.34
N GLU A 26 -7.34 -4.25 7.45
CA GLU A 26 -7.75 -3.38 6.35
C GLU A 26 -6.59 -2.60 5.71
N SER A 27 -5.35 -3.03 5.91
CA SER A 27 -4.16 -2.38 5.38
C SER A 27 -3.41 -3.24 4.35
N ILE A 28 -2.78 -2.57 3.39
CA ILE A 28 -1.87 -3.15 2.39
C ILE A 28 -0.62 -2.29 2.26
N ILE A 29 0.55 -2.92 2.07
CA ILE A 29 1.82 -2.22 1.83
C ILE A 29 2.07 -2.12 0.33
N LEU A 30 2.24 -0.90 -0.18
CA LEU A 30 2.59 -0.59 -1.56
C LEU A 30 3.92 0.17 -1.60
N ASN A 31 4.71 0.00 -2.66
CA ASN A 31 5.85 0.89 -2.87
C ASN A 31 5.44 2.15 -3.66
N GLU A 32 6.23 3.22 -3.54
CA GLU A 32 5.97 4.50 -4.21
C GLU A 32 5.74 4.38 -5.73
N LYS A 33 6.49 3.51 -6.41
CA LYS A 33 6.34 3.34 -7.86
C LYS A 33 5.01 2.68 -8.21
N GLU A 34 4.57 1.71 -7.42
CA GLU A 34 3.26 1.07 -7.60
C GLU A 34 2.13 2.08 -7.47
N VAL A 35 2.16 2.92 -6.43
CA VAL A 35 1.17 3.99 -6.22
C VAL A 35 1.14 4.96 -7.41
N MET A 36 2.31 5.33 -7.95
CA MET A 36 2.40 6.19 -9.13
C MET A 36 1.93 5.52 -10.42
N CYS A 37 1.87 4.19 -10.48
CA CYS A 37 1.41 3.43 -11.64
C CYS A 37 -0.10 3.11 -11.62
N LEU A 38 -0.84 3.48 -10.57
CA LEU A 38 -2.28 3.28 -10.50
C LEU A 38 -3.00 4.24 -11.47
N SER A 39 -3.37 3.74 -12.64
CA SER A 39 -4.00 4.54 -13.71
C SER A 39 -5.41 5.03 -13.37
N SER A 40 -6.03 4.46 -12.34
CA SER A 40 -7.34 4.84 -11.80
C SER A 40 -7.29 6.07 -10.90
N LEU A 41 -6.09 6.48 -10.47
CA LEU A 41 -5.89 7.65 -9.62
C LEU A 41 -5.23 8.76 -10.42
N ASP A 42 -5.66 10.00 -10.16
CA ASP A 42 -5.07 11.20 -10.73
C ASP A 42 -4.11 11.89 -9.75
N GLY A 43 -3.32 12.83 -10.25
CA GLY A 43 -2.46 13.68 -9.43
C GLY A 43 -1.07 13.09 -9.14
N GLY A 44 -0.34 13.80 -8.28
CA GLY A 44 0.99 13.42 -7.82
C GLY A 44 0.95 12.38 -6.70
N LEU A 45 2.11 12.02 -6.17
CA LEU A 45 2.21 11.00 -5.12
C LEU A 45 1.37 11.36 -3.89
N GLU A 46 1.43 12.61 -3.43
CA GLU A 46 0.69 13.06 -2.24
C GLU A 46 -0.83 12.99 -2.43
N ASP A 47 -1.33 13.36 -3.62
CA ASP A 47 -2.75 13.24 -3.95
C ASP A 47 -3.20 11.77 -3.93
N ARG A 48 -2.40 10.88 -4.52
CA ARG A 48 -2.68 9.44 -4.58
C ARG A 48 -2.64 8.77 -3.21
N ILE A 49 -1.72 9.18 -2.34
CA ILE A 49 -1.66 8.73 -0.95
C ILE A 49 -2.95 9.10 -0.22
N LEU A 50 -3.42 10.34 -0.38
CA LEU A 50 -4.67 10.79 0.22
C LEU A 50 -5.87 9.98 -0.28
N LEU A 51 -5.95 9.73 -1.59
CA LEU A 51 -7.02 8.93 -2.19
C LEU A 51 -7.05 7.48 -1.67
N LEU A 52 -5.90 6.93 -1.30
CA LEU A 52 -5.74 5.58 -0.74
C LEU A 52 -5.87 5.50 0.78
N ASP A 53 -6.19 6.60 1.48
CA ASP A 53 -6.07 6.74 2.94
C ASP A 53 -4.71 6.25 3.46
N GLY A 54 -3.65 6.59 2.72
CA GLY A 54 -2.32 6.06 2.94
C GLY A 54 -1.46 6.84 3.94
N ILE A 55 -0.54 6.14 4.58
CA ILE A 55 0.53 6.71 5.41
C ILE A 55 1.88 6.35 4.80
N VAL A 56 2.76 7.34 4.67
CA VAL A 56 4.09 7.16 4.07
C VAL A 56 5.11 6.70 5.09
N TYR A 57 5.88 5.69 4.69
CA TYR A 57 6.99 5.15 5.46
C TYR A 57 8.29 5.18 4.65
N THR A 58 9.38 5.39 5.37
CA THR A 58 10.72 5.13 4.84
C THR A 58 10.96 3.63 4.77
N ASN A 59 11.97 3.21 4.01
CA ASN A 59 12.40 1.81 4.00
C ASN A 59 12.76 1.32 5.42
N THR A 60 13.36 2.16 6.27
CA THR A 60 13.70 1.77 7.63
C THR A 60 12.45 1.55 8.48
N SER A 61 11.51 2.50 8.47
CA SER A 61 10.31 2.44 9.32
C SER A 61 9.31 1.37 8.87
N ILE A 62 9.17 1.11 7.56
CA ILE A 62 8.30 0.02 7.10
C ILE A 62 8.82 -1.34 7.56
N ASN A 63 10.14 -1.57 7.53
CA ASN A 63 10.73 -2.84 7.96
C ASN A 63 10.55 -3.06 9.47
N GLN A 64 10.56 -1.99 10.27
CA GLN A 64 10.24 -2.07 11.70
C GLN A 64 8.79 -2.56 11.90
N ILE A 65 7.82 -1.94 11.22
CA ILE A 65 6.40 -2.32 11.31
C ILE A 65 6.14 -3.73 10.79
N ILE A 66 6.84 -4.15 9.74
CA ILE A 66 6.76 -5.54 9.25
C ILE A 66 7.30 -6.50 10.31
N SER A 67 8.41 -6.15 10.97
CA SER A 67 9.03 -6.99 12.02
C SER A 67 8.19 -7.13 13.29
N GLU A 68 7.32 -6.16 13.58
CA GLU A 68 6.33 -6.24 14.67
C GLU A 68 5.27 -7.33 14.43
N GLY A 69 5.12 -7.78 13.17
CA GLY A 69 4.28 -8.91 12.81
C GLY A 69 2.80 -8.57 12.61
N GLY A 70 2.02 -9.62 12.36
CA GLY A 70 0.61 -9.53 11.96
C GLY A 70 0.39 -9.21 10.48
N TRP A 71 1.46 -9.21 9.68
CA TRP A 71 1.39 -9.10 8.23
C TRP A 71 1.42 -10.48 7.59
N GLU A 72 0.58 -10.69 6.60
CA GLU A 72 0.58 -11.90 5.78
C GLU A 72 0.61 -11.55 4.30
N TYR A 73 1.09 -12.49 3.47
CA TYR A 73 0.98 -12.31 2.03
C TYR A 73 -0.47 -12.43 1.59
N GLY A 74 -0.94 -11.42 0.87
CA GLY A 74 -2.27 -11.39 0.30
C GLY A 74 -2.48 -12.57 -0.64
N ARG A 75 -3.67 -13.19 -0.54
CA ARG A 75 -4.08 -14.33 -1.36
C ARG A 75 -5.01 -13.85 -2.46
N LYS A 76 -5.13 -14.63 -3.54
CA LYS A 76 -6.20 -14.40 -4.52
C LYS A 76 -7.55 -14.58 -3.81
N LEU A 77 -8.45 -13.61 -4.02
CA LEU A 77 -9.88 -13.80 -3.78
C LEU A 77 -10.41 -14.89 -4.73
#